data_AF-A0A0B6YFG9-F1
#
_entry.id   AF-A0A0B6YFG9-F1
#
_cell.length_a   1.000
_cell.length_b   1.000
_cell.length_c   1.000
_cell.angle_alpha   90.00
_cell.angle_beta   90.00
_cell.angle_gamma   90.00
#
_symmetry.space_group_name_H-M   'P 1'
#
loop_
_entity.id
_entity.type
_entity.pdbx_description
1 polymer ?
#
loop_
_entity_poly.entity_id
_entity_poly.type
_entity_poly.pdbx_seq_one_letter_code
_entity_poly.pdbx_strand_id
1 'polypeptide(L)'
;ILDGYEFFERMVNCRRPVCHSNKVNRHFHCMRPRCDYSFVRHSTMLQHNKKHPTVTSAVLSASVTRTNPTQSKASSSQFIPIAPAVTQTA
;
A
#
# COMPACT_ATOMS: atom_id res chain seq x y z
N ILE A 1 16.04 -12.26 2.80
CA ILE A 1 15.53 -10.90 2.50
C ILE A 1 15.51 -10.79 0.98
N LEU A 2 14.40 -10.47 0.34
CA LEU A 2 14.36 -10.40 -1.14
C LEU A 2 15.21 -9.22 -1.61
N ASP A 3 16.05 -9.45 -2.62
CA ASP A 3 16.92 -8.44 -3.18
C ASP A 3 16.09 -7.27 -3.77
N GLY A 4 16.35 -6.05 -3.29
CA GLY A 4 15.61 -4.85 -3.71
C GLY A 4 14.26 -4.62 -3.03
N TYR A 5 13.98 -5.28 -1.90
CA TYR A 5 12.79 -5.02 -1.08
C TYR A 5 13.14 -4.76 0.38
N GLU A 6 12.45 -3.79 0.99
CA GLU A 6 12.61 -3.45 2.40
C GLU A 6 11.37 -3.88 3.19
N PHE A 7 11.56 -4.59 4.30
CA PHE A 7 10.48 -5.08 5.14
C PHE A 7 10.38 -4.26 6.43
N PHE A 8 9.15 -3.85 6.75
CA PHE A 8 8.83 -3.15 7.98
C PHE A 8 7.76 -3.92 8.74
N GLU A 9 7.97 -4.05 10.04
CA GLU A 9 7.06 -4.75 10.92
C GLU A 9 5.86 -3.88 11.33
N ARG A 10 4.89 -4.48 12.02
CA ARG A 10 3.74 -3.76 12.54
C ARG A 10 4.22 -2.68 13.52
N MET A 11 3.55 -1.53 13.55
CA MET A 11 3.90 -0.38 14.40
C MET A 11 5.27 0.27 14.08
N VAL A 12 5.98 -0.17 13.04
CA VAL A 12 7.24 0.45 12.63
C VAL A 12 6.97 1.64 11.71
N ASN A 13 7.73 2.72 11.94
CA ASN A 13 7.75 3.89 11.07
C ASN A 13 8.67 3.65 9.88
N CYS A 14 8.09 3.39 8.71
CA CYS A 14 8.87 3.28 7.46
C CYS A 14 9.38 4.63 6.94
N ARG A 15 9.01 5.75 7.58
CA ARG A 15 9.42 7.13 7.24
C ARG A 15 9.12 7.56 5.80
N ARG A 16 8.34 6.79 5.03
CA ARG A 16 7.89 7.18 3.69
C ARG A 16 6.57 7.94 3.76
N PRO A 17 6.49 9.16 3.18
CA PRO A 17 5.31 10.02 3.27
C PRO A 17 4.08 9.47 2.52
N VAL A 18 4.29 8.61 1.52
CA VAL A 18 3.23 8.02 0.67
C VAL A 18 2.77 6.65 1.19
N CYS A 19 3.32 6.14 2.30
CA CYS A 19 2.97 4.82 2.80
C CYS A 19 1.67 4.83 3.61
N HIS A 20 0.61 4.25 3.05
CA HIS A 20 -0.70 4.16 3.71
C HIS A 20 -0.71 3.20 4.91
N SER A 21 0.21 2.23 4.97
CA SER A 21 0.27 1.22 6.04
C SER A 21 1.28 1.57 7.15
N ASN A 22 1.81 2.78 7.14
CA ASN A 22 2.80 3.26 8.11
C ASN A 22 2.25 3.17 9.54
N LYS A 23 3.00 2.55 10.46
CA LYS A 23 2.58 2.23 11.84
C LYS A 23 1.34 1.33 12.00
N VAL A 24 0.69 0.86 10.93
CA VAL A 24 -0.57 0.11 11.03
C VAL A 24 -0.33 -1.39 10.93
N ASN A 25 0.26 -1.83 9.82
CA ASN A 25 0.51 -3.25 9.53
C ASN A 25 1.95 -3.46 9.07
N ARG A 26 2.42 -4.71 9.19
CA ARG A 26 3.64 -5.15 8.51
C ARG A 26 3.49 -4.97 7.00
N HIS A 27 4.53 -4.47 6.34
CA HIS A 27 4.49 -4.14 4.92
C HIS A 27 5.89 -4.19 4.28
N PHE A 28 5.93 -4.26 2.95
CA PHE A 28 7.11 -4.35 2.11
C PHE A 28 7.16 -3.16 1.17
N HIS A 29 8.31 -2.53 1.02
CA HIS A 29 8.56 -1.47 0.04
C HIS A 29 9.49 -1.97 -1.07
N CYS A 30 9.18 -1.60 -2.31
CA CYS A 30 10.14 -1.78 -3.40
C CYS A 30 11.24 -0.73 -3.29
N MET A 31 12.50 -1.14 -3.38
CA MET A 31 13.66 -0.24 -3.44
C MET A 31 14.18 -0.02 -4.86
N ARG A 32 13.46 -0.47 -5.90
CA ARG A 32 13.87 -0.27 -7.29
C ARG A 32 13.76 1.21 -7.69
N PRO A 33 14.68 1.72 -8.52
CA PRO A 33 14.63 3.10 -8.99
C PRO A 33 13.34 3.34 -9.80
N ARG A 34 12.70 4.49 -9.57
CA ARG A 34 11.38 4.85 -10.14
C ARG A 34 10.22 3.95 -9.71
N CYS A 35 10.35 3.25 -8.58
CA CYS A 35 9.29 2.41 -8.03
C CYS A 35 9.08 2.66 -6.53
N ASP A 36 7.98 3.32 -6.19
CA ASP A 36 7.65 3.70 -4.80
C ASP A 36 6.43 2.95 -4.27
N TYR A 37 6.26 1.70 -4.68
CA TYR A 37 5.11 0.88 -4.30
C TYR A 37 5.33 0.17 -2.95
N SER A 38 4.28 0.18 -2.13
CA SER A 38 4.22 -0.50 -0.83
C SER A 38 3.15 -1.59 -0.81
N PHE A 39 3.45 -2.75 -0.22
CA PHE A 39 2.57 -3.92 -0.18
C PHE A 39 2.43 -4.45 1.24
N VAL A 40 1.21 -4.75 1.69
CA VAL A 40 0.99 -5.44 2.97
C VAL A 40 1.12 -6.96 2.82
N ARG A 41 0.82 -7.49 1.63
CA ARG A 41 0.81 -8.92 1.34
C ARG A 41 1.98 -9.33 0.46
N HIS A 42 2.59 -10.45 0.82
CA HIS A 42 3.69 -11.05 0.06
C HIS A 42 3.29 -11.43 -1.37
N SER A 43 2.07 -11.94 -1.57
CA SER A 43 1.59 -12.34 -2.91
C SER A 43 1.54 -11.16 -3.89
N THR A 44 1.08 -10.00 -3.44
CA THR A 44 1.01 -8.78 -4.27
C THR A 44 2.42 -8.25 -4.58
N MET A 45 3.33 -8.31 -3.61
CA MET A 45 4.75 -7.97 -3.82
C MET A 45 5.37 -8.89 -4.89
N LEU A 46 5.09 -10.19 -4.86
CA LEU A 46 5.59 -11.15 -5.85
C LEU A 46 5.05 -10.87 -7.26
N GLN A 47 3.75 -10.56 -7.38
CA GLN A 47 3.16 -10.17 -8.66
C GLN A 47 3.77 -8.87 -9.19
N HIS A 48 4.01 -7.92 -8.30
CA HIS A 48 4.68 -6.67 -8.65
C HIS A 48 6.13 -6.91 -9.11
N ASN A 49 6.87 -7.82 -8.48
CA ASN A 49 8.23 -8.17 -8.89
C ASN A 49 8.29 -8.66 -10.33
N LYS A 50 7.30 -9.43 -10.78
CA LYS A 50 7.19 -9.90 -12.17
C LYS A 50 7.03 -8.76 -13.19
N LYS A 51 6.61 -7.56 -12.75
CA LYS A 51 6.50 -6.39 -13.63
C LYS A 51 7.82 -5.64 -13.78
N HIS A 52 8.79 -5.86 -12.90
CA HIS A 52 10.13 -5.32 -13.08
C HIS A 52 10.86 -6.14 -14.14
N PRO A 53 11.65 -5.50 -15.03
CA PRO A 53 12.50 -6.22 -15.94
C PRO A 53 13.59 -6.94 -15.15
N THR A 54 13.37 -8.23 -14.81
CA THR A 54 14.34 -9.05 -14.10
C THR A 54 15.36 -9.60 -15.09
N VAL A 55 16.64 -9.29 -14.91
CA VAL A 55 17.73 -9.83 -15.75
C VAL A 55 17.99 -11.31 -15.46
N THR A 56 17.41 -11.89 -14.39
CA THR A 56 17.63 -13.30 -14.06
C THR A 56 16.48 -13.84 -13.21
N SER A 57 16.19 -15.14 -13.39
CA SER A 57 15.35 -15.98 -12.53
C SER A 57 13.87 -16.08 -12.93
N ALA A 58 13.69 -16.76 -14.05
CA ALA A 58 12.68 -17.81 -14.14
C ALA A 58 12.76 -18.77 -12.93
N VAL A 59 11.68 -19.53 -12.76
CA VAL A 59 11.49 -20.65 -11.83
C VAL A 59 10.95 -20.25 -10.44
N LEU A 60 9.82 -20.90 -10.09
CA LEU A 60 9.13 -20.94 -8.80
C LEU A 60 8.06 -19.87 -8.54
N SER A 61 6.93 -19.99 -9.24
CA SER A 61 5.66 -20.44 -8.63
C SER A 61 4.46 -20.01 -9.49
N ALA A 62 3.98 -20.96 -10.31
CA ALA A 62 2.55 -21.15 -10.54
C ALA A 62 1.92 -21.52 -9.18
N SER A 63 0.71 -21.13 -8.78
CA SER A 63 -0.54 -21.07 -9.51
C SER A 63 -1.52 -20.18 -8.72
N VAL A 64 -2.76 -20.10 -9.22
CA VAL A 64 -4.00 -19.65 -8.55
C VAL A 64 -4.49 -18.25 -8.94
N THR A 65 -5.19 -18.27 -10.07
CA THR A 65 -6.57 -17.82 -10.25
C THR A 65 -6.96 -16.40 -9.80
N ARG A 66 -7.18 -15.58 -10.84
CA ARG A 66 -8.13 -14.46 -10.96
C ARG A 66 -9.04 -14.24 -9.74
N THR A 67 -8.97 -13.07 -9.11
CA THR A 67 -10.15 -12.26 -8.74
C THR A 67 -9.76 -10.83 -8.31
N ASN A 68 -10.35 -9.87 -9.02
CA ASN A 68 -10.76 -8.50 -8.68
C ASN A 68 -9.78 -7.46 -8.02
N PRO A 69 -9.55 -6.28 -8.65
CA PRO A 69 -8.82 -5.18 -8.03
C PRO A 69 -9.78 -4.31 -7.21
N THR A 70 -9.94 -4.57 -5.91
CA THR A 70 -10.50 -3.55 -4.99
C THR A 70 -9.36 -2.70 -4.46
N GLN A 71 -9.06 -1.67 -5.26
CA GLN A 71 -8.31 -0.48 -4.90
C GLN A 71 -8.91 0.09 -3.61
N SER A 72 -8.25 -0.08 -2.47
CA SER A 72 -8.60 0.58 -1.21
C SER A 72 -8.28 2.06 -1.34
N LYS A 73 -9.19 2.81 -1.99
CA LYS A 73 -9.22 4.26 -1.89
C LYS A 73 -9.68 4.63 -0.49
N ALA A 74 -8.82 5.40 0.17
CA ALA A 74 -9.12 6.47 1.11
C ALA A 74 -10.46 6.35 1.88
N SER A 75 -10.39 5.82 3.10
CA SER A 75 -11.28 6.26 4.16
C SER A 75 -10.90 7.68 4.52
N SER A 76 -11.60 8.65 3.94
CA SER A 76 -11.62 10.03 4.45
C SER A 76 -13.08 10.35 4.74
N SER A 77 -13.47 10.07 5.98
CA SER A 77 -14.70 10.54 6.60
C SER A 77 -14.91 12.01 6.24
N GLN A 78 -16.00 12.32 5.52
CA GLN A 78 -16.46 13.68 5.34
C GLN A 78 -16.79 14.25 6.71
N PHE A 79 -15.91 15.12 7.19
CA PHE A 79 -16.17 16.03 8.29
C PHE A 79 -17.34 16.93 7.85
N ILE A 80 -18.48 16.84 8.51
CA ILE A 80 -19.61 17.74 8.30
C ILE A 80 -19.36 18.94 9.23
N PRO A 81 -19.10 20.16 8.72
CA PRO A 81 -19.10 21.33 9.59
C PRO A 81 -20.54 21.65 9.99
N ILE A 82 -20.82 21.56 11.30
CA ILE A 82 -22.08 22.02 11.89
C ILE A 82 -22.09 23.55 11.82
N ALA A 83 -22.94 24.14 10.97
CA ALA A 83 -23.21 25.57 11.01
C ALA A 83 -24.07 25.89 12.25
N PRO A 84 -23.79 26.97 13.01
CA PRO A 84 -24.68 27.39 14.09
C PRO A 84 -25.98 27.94 13.50
N ALA A 85 -27.10 27.47 14.02
CA ALA A 85 -28.43 28.00 13.70
C ALA A 85 -28.53 29.44 14.21
N VAL A 86 -28.58 30.41 13.32
CA VAL A 86 -28.96 31.79 13.65
C VAL A 86 -30.47 31.85 13.80
N THR A 87 -30.92 31.85 15.05
CA THR A 87 -32.26 32.31 15.44
C THR A 87 -32.35 33.80 15.13
N GLN A 88 -33.22 34.20 14.21
CA GLN A 88 -33.69 35.58 14.14
C GLN A 88 -35.21 35.58 14.18
N THR A 89 -35.68 35.94 15.36
CA THR A 89 -37.01 36.41 15.71
C THR A 89 -37.26 37.75 15.01
N ALA A 90 -38.38 37.88 14.32
CA ALA A 90 -39.08 39.14 14.07
C ALA A 90 -40.56 38.84 13.87
#